data_AF-A0AAE2BL68-F1
#
_entry.id   AF-A0AAE2BL68-F1
#
_cell.length_a   1.000
_cell.length_b   1.000
_cell.length_c   1.000
_cell.angle_alpha   90.00
_cell.angle_beta   90.00
_cell.angle_gamma   90.00
#
_symmetry.space_group_name_H-M   'P 1'
#
loop_
_entity.id
_entity.type
_entity.pdbx_description
1 polymer ?
#
loop_
_entity_poly.entity_id
_entity_poly.type
_entity_poly.pdbx_seq_one_letter_code
_entity_poly.pdbx_strand_id
1 'polypeptide(L)'
;MPFPNPFPALPNRNDDAPVSSYAPLLGSAPVEPTAAAQLMRRRRIFFVVLLLMMGLVGVCSLVILITSKDGGEDWSPSGEDDDKCPSPKEVAEYLKTRRPEEGRPTLRGVREGVSEKSFGKGRLGATPYPWTKKMLAWQRTAFHFQPEKNWMNGPLFYKGWYHFFYQYNPLGAVWGNIAWGHAVSKDLINWRHLPLAMVPDQWYDINGVWTGSATILQDGQLVMLYTGSTNESVQVQNLAFPVDQSDPLLINWVKYSGNPILVPPPGIMDLDFRDPTTAWLTPEGKWRIIIGSKINKTGISLVYDTTDFKTYEMLDGVLHAVPETGMWECVDFYPVSEVENYGMDTSINGPKVKHVVKTSLDDDRNDYYALGTYDSEAGIWTLTILA
;
A
#
# COMPACT_ATOMS: atom_id res chain seq x y z
N MET A 1 -7.27 -15.24 -59.75
CA MET A 1 -5.94 -15.48 -59.14
C MET A 1 -6.09 -15.32 -57.63
N PRO A 2 -5.85 -16.35 -56.81
CA PRO A 2 -5.74 -16.18 -55.36
C PRO A 2 -4.27 -16.19 -54.91
N PHE A 3 -3.93 -15.27 -54.00
CA PHE A 3 -2.64 -15.23 -53.30
C PHE A 3 -2.58 -16.27 -52.15
N PRO A 4 -1.39 -16.79 -51.79
CA PRO A 4 -1.25 -17.98 -50.96
C PRO A 4 -1.26 -17.71 -49.44
N ASN A 5 -1.70 -18.75 -48.73
CA ASN A 5 -1.81 -18.90 -47.27
C ASN A 5 -0.42 -19.15 -46.63
N PRO A 6 0.02 -18.45 -45.57
CA PRO A 6 1.36 -18.61 -45.03
C PRO A 6 1.37 -19.26 -43.63
N PHE A 7 1.04 -20.55 -43.49
CA PHE A 7 1.40 -21.32 -42.27
C PHE A 7 1.67 -22.80 -42.59
N PRO A 8 2.76 -23.40 -42.04
CA PRO A 8 3.09 -24.80 -42.25
C PRO A 8 2.24 -25.72 -41.35
N ALA A 9 1.83 -26.86 -41.92
CA ALA A 9 1.05 -27.90 -41.26
C ALA A 9 1.84 -28.60 -40.14
N LEU A 10 1.18 -28.83 -39.00
CA LEU A 10 1.66 -29.67 -37.89
C LEU A 10 1.39 -31.16 -38.18
N PRO A 11 2.30 -32.08 -37.80
CA PRO A 11 2.13 -33.50 -38.05
C PRO A 11 1.22 -34.18 -37.00
N ASN A 12 0.37 -35.08 -37.51
CA ASN A 12 -0.46 -36.02 -36.74
C ASN A 12 0.37 -36.80 -35.71
N ARG A 13 -0.13 -36.88 -34.48
CA ARG A 13 0.40 -37.78 -33.45
C ARG A 13 -0.66 -38.84 -33.13
N ASN A 14 -0.28 -40.08 -33.42
CA ASN A 14 -1.02 -41.30 -33.20
C ASN A 14 -1.44 -41.49 -31.74
N ASP A 15 -2.65 -42.03 -31.58
CA ASP A 15 -3.10 -42.81 -30.43
C ASP A 15 -2.18 -44.02 -30.23
N ASP A 16 -1.69 -44.20 -28.99
CA ASP A 16 -1.36 -45.48 -28.35
C ASP A 16 -0.48 -45.24 -27.10
N ALA A 17 -1.05 -45.33 -25.89
CA ALA A 17 -0.44 -45.95 -24.71
C ALA A 17 -1.34 -45.85 -23.45
N PRO A 18 -1.25 -46.82 -22.51
CA PRO A 18 -2.35 -47.20 -21.64
C PRO A 18 -2.30 -46.60 -20.22
N VAL A 19 -3.48 -46.64 -19.60
CA VAL A 19 -3.75 -46.49 -18.16
C VAL A 19 -2.96 -47.54 -17.36
N SER A 20 -2.25 -47.13 -16.29
CA SER A 20 -1.70 -48.07 -15.31
C SER A 20 -1.70 -47.50 -13.89
N SER A 21 -1.90 -48.44 -12.97
CA SER A 21 -2.39 -48.38 -11.60
C SER A 21 -1.35 -48.03 -10.54
N TYR A 22 -1.83 -47.46 -9.44
CA TYR A 22 -1.11 -47.27 -8.18
C TYR A 22 -0.74 -48.60 -7.49
N ALA A 23 0.53 -48.73 -7.10
CA ALA A 23 0.99 -49.56 -5.98
C ALA A 23 2.25 -48.91 -5.34
N PRO A 24 2.44 -48.94 -4.00
CA PRO A 24 3.52 -48.24 -3.31
C PRO A 24 4.77 -49.12 -3.16
N LEU A 25 5.97 -48.52 -3.25
CA LEU A 25 7.25 -49.19 -2.97
C LEU A 25 7.93 -48.66 -1.70
N LEU A 26 8.46 -49.63 -0.95
CA LEU A 26 9.23 -49.53 0.29
C LEU A 26 10.49 -48.65 0.18
N GLY A 27 10.92 -48.17 1.35
CA GLY A 27 12.01 -47.22 1.56
C GLY A 27 13.40 -47.65 1.09
N SER A 28 14.19 -46.63 0.76
CA SER A 28 15.61 -46.70 0.44
C SER A 28 16.45 -45.92 1.46
N ALA A 29 17.66 -46.43 1.70
CA ALA A 29 18.66 -45.96 2.66
C ALA A 29 19.24 -44.57 2.30
N PRO A 30 19.95 -43.88 3.23
CA PRO A 30 20.36 -42.48 3.04
C PRO A 30 21.43 -42.34 1.96
N VAL A 31 21.21 -41.42 1.03
CA VAL A 31 22.17 -41.01 -0.01
C VAL A 31 23.16 -40.01 0.58
N GLU A 32 24.46 -40.25 0.43
CA GLU A 32 25.50 -39.29 0.82
C GLU A 32 25.36 -37.96 0.04
N PRO A 33 25.51 -36.80 0.70
CA PRO A 33 25.31 -35.51 0.06
C PRO A 33 26.41 -35.22 -0.97
N THR A 34 25.99 -34.85 -2.18
CA THR A 34 26.87 -34.47 -3.29
C THR A 34 27.79 -33.29 -2.94
N ALA A 35 28.94 -33.20 -3.61
CA ALA A 35 29.94 -32.15 -3.38
C ALA A 35 29.36 -30.71 -3.44
N ALA A 36 28.30 -30.51 -4.24
CA ALA A 36 27.58 -29.24 -4.32
C ALA A 36 26.80 -28.89 -3.03
N ALA A 37 26.19 -29.88 -2.36
CA ALA A 37 25.50 -29.70 -1.09
C ALA A 37 26.49 -29.38 0.05
N GLN A 38 27.68 -29.97 0.02
CA GLN A 38 28.76 -29.67 0.98
C GLN A 38 29.30 -28.24 0.80
N LEU A 39 29.43 -27.76 -0.44
CA LEU A 39 29.85 -26.39 -0.75
C LEU A 39 28.82 -25.35 -0.28
N MET A 40 27.52 -25.62 -0.50
CA MET A 40 26.42 -24.76 -0.02
C MET A 40 26.37 -24.70 1.51
N ARG A 41 26.62 -25.82 2.20
CA ARG A 41 26.70 -25.86 3.66
C ARG A 41 27.89 -25.06 4.19
N ARG A 42 29.06 -25.15 3.55
CA ARG A 42 30.24 -24.33 3.91
C ARG A 42 29.98 -22.83 3.69
N ARG A 43 29.31 -22.45 2.60
CA ARG A 43 28.93 -21.05 2.34
C ARG A 43 27.93 -20.52 3.37
N ARG A 44 26.90 -21.31 3.73
CA ARG A 44 25.96 -20.93 4.81
C ARG A 44 26.66 -20.74 6.16
N ILE A 45 27.56 -21.65 6.53
CA ILE A 45 28.34 -21.53 7.78
C ILE A 45 29.22 -20.28 7.74
N PHE A 46 29.88 -19.99 6.61
CA PHE A 46 30.68 -18.78 6.45
C PHE A 46 29.85 -17.49 6.59
N PHE A 47 28.65 -17.43 5.99
CA PHE A 47 27.75 -16.28 6.13
C PHE A 47 27.24 -16.09 7.57
N VAL A 48 26.93 -17.17 8.28
CA VAL A 48 26.50 -17.11 9.69
C VAL A 48 27.63 -16.60 10.59
N VAL A 49 28.87 -17.07 10.38
CA VAL A 49 30.05 -16.58 11.12
C VAL A 49 30.32 -15.11 10.82
N LEU A 50 30.17 -14.69 9.56
CA LEU A 50 30.35 -13.29 9.16
C LEU A 50 29.31 -12.37 9.81
N LEU A 51 28.04 -12.79 9.88
CA LEU A 51 26.97 -12.04 10.55
C LEU A 51 27.22 -11.90 12.07
N LEU A 52 27.69 -12.97 12.72
CA LEU A 52 28.05 -12.93 14.14
C LEU A 52 29.23 -11.98 14.42
N MET A 53 30.23 -11.97 13.54
CA MET A 53 31.38 -11.05 13.66
C MET A 53 30.98 -9.59 13.45
N MET A 54 30.12 -9.29 12.47
CA MET A 54 29.60 -7.93 12.28
C MET A 54 28.74 -7.45 13.46
N GLY A 55 27.94 -8.35 14.04
CA GLY A 55 27.17 -8.07 15.26
C GLY A 55 28.08 -7.72 16.45
N LEU A 56 29.18 -8.45 16.64
CA LEU A 56 30.15 -8.20 17.71
C LEU A 56 30.83 -6.82 17.56
N VAL A 57 31.20 -6.44 16.33
CA VAL A 57 31.79 -5.12 16.04
C VAL A 57 30.79 -4.01 16.34
N GLY A 58 29.52 -4.19 15.96
CA GLY A 58 28.45 -3.23 16.27
C GLY A 58 28.24 -3.01 17.77
N VAL A 59 28.27 -4.07 18.57
CA VAL A 59 28.15 -3.99 20.04
C VAL A 59 29.38 -3.30 20.65
N CYS A 60 30.59 -3.61 20.20
CA CYS A 60 31.81 -2.95 20.66
C CYS A 60 31.80 -1.44 20.32
N SER A 61 31.33 -1.06 19.12
CA SER A 61 31.18 0.36 18.75
C SER A 61 30.15 1.09 19.61
N LEU A 62 29.06 0.41 20.01
CA LEU A 62 28.03 0.98 20.88
C LEU A 62 28.55 1.19 22.32
N VAL A 63 29.35 0.24 22.84
CA VAL A 63 29.97 0.36 24.16
C VAL A 63 30.97 1.53 24.19
N ILE A 64 31.81 1.68 23.16
CA ILE A 64 32.75 2.81 23.04
C ILE A 64 32.00 4.15 22.99
N LEU A 65 30.83 4.21 22.34
CA LEU A 65 30.02 5.42 22.25
C LEU A 65 29.33 5.80 23.58
N ILE A 66 29.07 4.80 24.43
CA ILE A 66 28.51 4.98 25.77
C ILE A 66 29.62 5.38 26.77
N THR A 67 30.78 4.74 26.70
CA THR A 67 31.90 5.00 27.63
C THR A 67 32.70 6.26 27.29
N SER A 68 32.59 6.79 26.07
CA SER A 68 33.25 8.05 25.68
C SER A 68 32.44 9.31 26.05
N LYS A 69 31.31 9.15 26.74
CA LYS A 69 30.39 10.25 27.07
C LYS A 69 30.49 10.80 28.50
N ASP A 70 31.48 10.35 29.28
CA ASP A 70 31.77 10.91 30.60
C ASP A 70 33.09 11.71 30.55
N GLY A 71 32.94 13.00 30.29
CA GLY A 71 34.00 13.99 30.40
C GLY A 71 33.38 15.38 30.50
N GLY A 72 33.22 15.88 31.72
CA GLY A 72 32.62 17.19 31.98
C GLY A 72 32.52 17.55 33.46
N GLU A 73 33.68 17.85 34.04
CA GLU A 73 33.99 18.86 35.08
C GLU A 73 33.24 18.89 36.44
N ASP A 74 34.08 18.81 37.48
CA ASP A 74 33.86 19.16 38.89
C ASP A 74 33.21 20.55 39.07
N TRP A 75 32.16 20.63 39.90
CA TRP A 75 31.90 21.84 40.68
C TRP A 75 31.20 21.51 42.01
N SER A 76 31.84 21.91 43.10
CA SER A 76 31.37 21.74 44.48
C SER A 76 30.46 22.91 44.90
N PRO A 77 29.48 22.70 45.81
CA PRO A 77 28.58 23.76 46.24
C PRO A 77 29.22 24.58 47.38
N SER A 78 29.31 25.89 47.19
CA SER A 78 29.42 26.85 48.30
C SER A 78 28.17 27.70 48.30
N GLY A 79 27.49 27.72 49.44
CA GLY A 79 26.34 28.59 49.67
C GLY A 79 26.77 30.01 49.98
N GLU A 80 25.92 30.97 49.64
CA GLU A 80 25.41 32.02 50.53
C GLU A 80 24.41 32.89 49.74
N ASP A 81 23.49 33.46 50.51
CA ASP A 81 22.26 34.16 50.12
C ASP A 81 22.42 35.31 49.11
N ASP A 82 21.41 35.50 48.24
CA ASP A 82 20.71 36.79 48.10
C ASP A 82 19.57 36.72 47.07
N ASP A 83 18.35 36.55 47.58
CA ASP A 83 17.11 36.89 46.88
C ASP A 83 17.00 38.43 46.76
N LYS A 84 17.40 38.99 45.62
CA LYS A 84 16.99 40.34 45.21
C LYS A 84 16.82 40.44 43.70
N CYS A 85 15.58 40.68 43.26
CA CYS A 85 15.32 41.15 41.91
C CYS A 85 16.05 42.48 41.67
N PRO A 86 16.77 42.63 40.54
CA PRO A 86 17.40 43.89 40.19
C PRO A 86 16.32 44.96 39.93
N SER A 87 16.62 46.18 40.34
CA SER A 87 15.71 47.30 40.16
C SER A 87 15.56 47.65 38.66
N PRO A 88 14.43 48.24 38.24
CA PRO A 88 14.21 48.63 36.84
C PRO A 88 15.29 49.54 36.25
N LYS A 89 16.03 50.29 37.09
CA LYS A 89 17.15 51.13 36.66
C LYS A 89 18.39 50.32 36.30
N GLU A 90 18.73 49.29 37.08
CA GLU A 90 19.87 48.41 36.81
C GLU A 90 19.65 47.59 35.53
N VAL A 91 18.42 47.17 35.27
CA VAL A 91 18.02 46.49 34.02
C VAL A 91 18.12 47.44 32.82
N ALA A 92 17.72 48.71 32.97
CA ALA A 92 17.79 49.70 31.90
C ALA A 92 19.23 50.10 31.55
N GLU A 93 20.14 50.10 32.52
CA GLU A 93 21.57 50.40 32.32
C GLU A 93 22.31 49.22 31.67
N TYR A 94 21.95 47.99 32.05
CA TYR A 94 22.44 46.75 31.43
C TYR A 94 22.02 46.63 29.96
N LEU A 95 20.82 47.06 29.59
CA LEU A 95 20.32 47.02 28.22
C LEU A 95 20.91 48.09 27.29
N LYS A 96 21.48 49.17 27.85
CA LYS A 96 22.12 50.25 27.06
C LYS A 96 23.54 49.92 26.61
N THR A 97 24.20 48.93 27.22
CA THR A 97 25.62 48.63 26.99
C THR A 97 25.87 47.48 26.01
N ARG A 98 24.83 46.75 25.56
CA ARG A 98 24.98 45.71 24.53
C ARG A 98 24.80 46.26 23.11
N ARG A 99 25.85 46.12 22.28
CA ARG A 99 25.67 46.06 20.82
C ARG A 99 25.10 44.68 20.44
N PRO A 100 24.36 44.56 19.32
CA PRO A 100 23.79 43.28 18.92
C PRO A 100 24.92 42.34 18.49
N GLU A 101 25.13 41.25 19.23
CA GLU A 101 25.82 40.10 18.69
C GLU A 101 24.86 39.36 17.76
N GLU A 102 25.27 39.19 16.51
CA GLU A 102 24.73 38.17 15.62
C GLU A 102 24.98 36.80 16.27
N GLY A 103 23.93 36.12 16.73
CA GLY A 103 24.13 34.91 17.51
C GLY A 103 22.89 34.06 17.75
N ARG A 104 22.62 33.18 16.77
CA ARG A 104 21.84 31.92 16.83
C ARG A 104 20.35 32.00 17.21
N PRO A 105 19.44 31.41 16.41
CA PRO A 105 18.05 31.27 16.80
C PRO A 105 17.95 30.35 18.03
N THR A 106 17.37 30.88 19.11
CA THR A 106 16.94 30.09 20.26
C THR A 106 15.84 29.13 19.81
N LEU A 107 16.06 27.82 19.95
CA LEU A 107 15.05 26.79 19.70
C LEU A 107 13.89 26.99 20.68
N ARG A 108 12.82 27.67 20.24
CA ARG A 108 11.57 27.80 21.00
C ARG A 108 10.62 26.64 20.65
N GLY A 109 10.96 25.43 21.08
CA GLY A 109 10.14 24.23 20.83
C GLY A 109 9.20 23.88 21.99
N VAL A 110 9.69 23.95 23.24
CA VAL A 110 8.97 23.36 24.39
C VAL A 110 7.90 24.29 24.98
N ARG A 111 8.15 25.60 25.09
CA ARG A 111 7.20 26.56 25.69
C ARG A 111 5.90 26.74 24.89
N GLU A 112 5.97 26.49 23.59
CA GLU A 112 4.79 26.53 22.71
C GLU A 112 4.10 25.17 22.65
N GLY A 113 4.55 24.13 23.36
CA GLY A 113 3.97 22.79 23.41
C GLY A 113 4.03 22.01 22.10
N VAL A 114 5.08 22.23 21.29
CA VAL A 114 5.44 21.37 20.16
C VAL A 114 6.38 20.28 20.69
N SER A 115 6.18 19.02 20.30
CA SER A 115 7.03 17.91 20.76
C SER A 115 8.49 18.12 20.32
N GLU A 116 9.46 17.88 21.21
CA GLU A 116 10.90 17.89 20.86
C GLU A 116 11.25 16.92 19.72
N LYS A 117 10.40 15.92 19.44
CA LYS A 117 10.57 14.99 18.32
C LYS A 117 10.49 15.66 16.94
N SER A 118 9.98 16.88 16.84
CA SER A 118 10.02 17.70 15.62
C SER A 118 11.42 18.24 15.29
N PHE A 119 12.40 18.06 16.18
CA PHE A 119 13.74 18.66 16.10
C PHE A 119 14.88 17.63 16.01
N GLY A 120 14.59 16.39 15.58
CA GLY A 120 15.66 15.44 15.27
C GLY A 120 16.60 16.02 14.19
N LYS A 121 17.93 15.87 14.36
CA LYS A 121 18.90 16.19 13.30
C LYS A 121 18.42 15.52 12.01
N GLY A 122 18.07 16.32 11.00
CA GLY A 122 17.61 15.77 9.72
C GLY A 122 18.65 14.79 9.17
N ARG A 123 18.19 13.71 8.53
CA ARG A 123 19.05 12.95 7.61
C ARG A 123 19.58 13.98 6.62
N LEU A 124 20.91 14.20 6.56
CA LEU A 124 21.65 15.20 5.76
C LEU A 124 22.17 16.47 6.49
N GLY A 125 22.11 16.56 7.83
CA GLY A 125 22.79 17.67 8.54
C GLY A 125 22.12 19.04 8.38
N ALA A 126 20.91 19.07 7.83
CA ALA A 126 20.06 20.26 7.86
C ALA A 126 19.63 20.58 9.29
N THR A 127 19.76 21.85 9.67
CA THR A 127 19.17 22.40 10.89
C THR A 127 17.65 22.33 10.79
N PRO A 128 16.94 21.68 11.74
CA PRO A 128 15.48 21.64 11.76
C PRO A 128 14.87 23.03 11.82
N TYR A 129 13.82 23.27 11.02
CA TYR A 129 13.07 24.52 11.08
C TYR A 129 12.28 24.60 12.41
N PRO A 130 12.31 25.73 13.14
CA PRO A 130 11.61 25.88 14.41
C PRO A 130 10.12 26.16 14.24
N TRP A 131 9.37 25.11 13.91
CA TRP A 131 7.91 25.16 13.77
C TRP A 131 7.22 25.56 15.08
N THR A 132 6.24 26.46 14.98
CA THR A 132 5.35 26.81 16.09
C THR A 132 3.99 26.12 15.93
N LYS A 133 3.21 26.00 17.02
CA LYS A 133 1.83 25.49 16.96
C LYS A 133 0.97 26.21 15.93
N LYS A 134 1.08 27.55 15.85
CA LYS A 134 0.30 28.35 14.91
C LYS A 134 0.62 28.00 13.45
N MET A 135 1.89 27.74 13.14
CA MET A 135 2.32 27.36 11.79
C MET A 135 1.84 25.96 11.41
N LEU A 136 1.94 25.01 12.34
CA LEU A 136 1.44 23.64 12.11
C LEU A 136 -0.08 23.60 11.99
N ALA A 137 -0.80 24.38 12.82
CA ALA A 137 -2.25 24.49 12.74
C ALA A 137 -2.71 25.09 11.40
N TRP A 138 -1.97 26.07 10.86
CA TRP A 138 -2.28 26.72 9.59
C TRP A 138 -2.15 25.79 8.36
N GLN A 139 -1.38 24.70 8.46
CA GLN A 139 -1.21 23.73 7.37
C GLN A 139 -2.46 22.88 7.10
N ARG A 140 -3.40 22.81 8.05
CA ARG A 140 -4.66 22.08 7.84
C ARG A 140 -5.51 22.81 6.81
N THR A 141 -5.99 22.05 5.84
CA THR A 141 -6.89 22.57 4.81
C THR A 141 -8.27 22.85 5.41
N ALA A 142 -8.98 23.83 4.87
CA ALA A 142 -10.31 24.20 5.35
C ALA A 142 -11.44 23.39 4.70
N PHE A 143 -11.24 22.92 3.46
CA PHE A 143 -12.30 22.30 2.65
C PHE A 143 -11.87 21.05 1.88
N HIS A 144 -10.60 20.63 1.97
CA HIS A 144 -10.23 19.31 1.45
C HIS A 144 -10.53 18.28 2.53
N PHE A 145 -11.01 17.11 2.12
CA PHE A 145 -11.12 16.01 3.06
C PHE A 145 -9.72 15.67 3.60
N GLN A 146 -9.62 15.63 4.91
CA GLN A 146 -8.52 15.02 5.62
C GLN A 146 -9.11 14.36 6.87
N PRO A 147 -8.62 13.19 7.28
CA PRO A 147 -9.03 12.64 8.56
C PRO A 147 -8.71 13.63 9.69
N GLU A 148 -9.33 13.45 10.86
CA GLU A 148 -9.01 14.26 12.04
C GLU A 148 -7.49 14.31 12.28
N LYS A 149 -6.79 13.23 11.96
CA LYS A 149 -5.33 13.07 11.92
C LYS A 149 -4.94 11.95 10.92
N ASN A 150 -3.66 11.82 10.51
CA ASN A 150 -3.07 10.68 9.76
C ASN A 150 -3.43 10.53 8.25
N TRP A 151 -3.24 9.34 7.63
CA TRP A 151 -3.24 9.06 6.16
C TRP A 151 -4.63 8.72 5.56
N MET A 152 -4.82 8.71 4.21
CA MET A 152 -6.13 8.44 3.56
C MET A 152 -6.19 8.06 2.04
N ASN A 153 -7.28 7.41 1.53
CA ASN A 153 -7.67 6.98 0.14
C ASN A 153 -9.24 7.05 -0.14
N GLY A 154 -9.75 6.70 -1.36
CA GLY A 154 -10.96 7.21 -2.13
C GLY A 154 -12.48 6.92 -1.82
N PRO A 155 -13.44 7.42 -2.66
CA PRO A 155 -14.94 7.41 -2.45
C PRO A 155 -15.79 6.30 -3.15
N LEU A 156 -17.04 6.11 -2.67
CA LEU A 156 -18.16 5.24 -3.14
C LEU A 156 -19.52 5.99 -3.00
N PHE A 157 -20.57 5.69 -3.77
CA PHE A 157 -21.95 6.18 -3.52
C PHE A 157 -22.92 5.03 -3.21
N TYR A 158 -23.61 5.09 -2.07
CA TYR A 158 -24.54 4.05 -1.61
C TYR A 158 -25.74 4.68 -0.89
N LYS A 159 -26.96 4.27 -1.26
CA LYS A 159 -28.24 4.69 -0.64
C LYS A 159 -28.33 6.18 -0.30
N GLY A 160 -27.92 7.03 -1.24
CA GLY A 160 -27.99 8.48 -1.11
C GLY A 160 -26.86 9.12 -0.31
N TRP A 161 -25.80 8.39 0.03
CA TRP A 161 -24.60 8.89 0.69
C TRP A 161 -23.38 8.58 -0.15
N TYR A 162 -22.45 9.53 -0.20
CA TYR A 162 -21.08 9.26 -0.59
C TYR A 162 -20.34 8.71 0.62
N HIS A 163 -19.70 7.57 0.49
CA HIS A 163 -18.81 6.95 1.46
C HIS A 163 -17.37 7.18 1.02
N PHE A 164 -16.45 7.32 1.96
CA PHE A 164 -15.03 7.48 1.69
C PHE A 164 -14.26 6.62 2.69
N PHE A 165 -13.53 5.64 2.16
CA PHE A 165 -12.78 4.67 2.95
C PHE A 165 -11.30 4.85 2.70
N TYR A 166 -10.54 4.94 3.78
CA TYR A 166 -9.22 5.51 3.68
C TYR A 166 -8.22 4.81 4.60
N GLN A 167 -7.05 4.47 4.05
CA GLN A 167 -5.96 3.87 4.83
C GLN A 167 -5.56 4.81 5.97
N TYR A 168 -5.70 4.38 7.21
CA TYR A 168 -5.52 5.20 8.40
C TYR A 168 -4.65 4.45 9.41
N ASN A 169 -3.63 5.11 9.96
CA ASN A 169 -2.87 4.59 11.10
C ASN A 169 -3.47 5.16 12.39
N PRO A 170 -4.18 4.39 13.23
CA PRO A 170 -4.76 4.94 14.46
C PRO A 170 -3.72 5.39 15.50
N LEU A 171 -2.49 4.89 15.39
CA LEU A 171 -1.43 5.01 16.40
C LEU A 171 -0.35 6.05 16.05
N GLY A 172 -0.37 6.63 14.85
CA GLY A 172 0.66 7.60 14.46
C GLY A 172 0.42 8.30 13.13
N ALA A 173 1.20 9.36 12.89
CA ALA A 173 1.17 10.18 11.69
C ALA A 173 2.16 9.71 10.60
N VAL A 174 2.63 8.47 10.71
CA VAL A 174 3.53 7.80 9.74
C VAL A 174 2.86 6.53 9.23
N TRP A 175 3.32 6.00 8.11
CA TRP A 175 2.80 4.74 7.58
C TRP A 175 3.07 3.57 8.54
N GLY A 176 2.09 2.67 8.70
CA GLY A 176 2.09 1.51 9.60
C GLY A 176 0.75 1.28 10.30
N ASN A 177 0.48 0.07 10.81
CA ASN A 177 -0.78 -0.29 11.50
C ASN A 177 -2.04 0.12 10.71
N ILE A 178 -2.04 -0.17 9.41
CA ILE A 178 -3.07 0.34 8.50
C ILE A 178 -4.42 -0.32 8.79
N ALA A 179 -5.41 0.53 9.05
CA ALA A 179 -6.84 0.23 9.16
C ALA A 179 -7.60 1.07 8.11
N TRP A 180 -8.89 0.82 7.91
CA TRP A 180 -9.74 1.71 7.11
C TRP A 180 -10.55 2.64 7.99
N GLY A 181 -10.22 3.92 7.91
CA GLY A 181 -11.11 4.98 8.36
C GLY A 181 -12.30 5.12 7.41
N HIS A 182 -13.39 5.70 7.92
CA HIS A 182 -14.64 5.83 7.19
C HIS A 182 -15.25 7.20 7.41
N ALA A 183 -15.66 7.85 6.34
CA ALA A 183 -16.48 9.07 6.39
C ALA A 183 -17.61 9.01 5.36
N VAL A 184 -18.66 9.78 5.61
CA VAL A 184 -19.79 9.92 4.69
C VAL A 184 -20.12 11.38 4.41
N SER A 185 -20.67 11.65 3.23
CA SER A 185 -21.10 12.97 2.79
C SER A 185 -22.37 12.89 1.94
N LYS A 186 -23.14 13.99 1.90
CA LYS A 186 -24.25 14.15 0.95
C LYS A 186 -23.85 14.85 -0.35
N ASP A 187 -22.69 15.50 -0.36
CA ASP A 187 -22.30 16.46 -1.41
C ASP A 187 -20.81 16.39 -1.79
N LEU A 188 -20.06 15.41 -1.27
CA LEU A 188 -18.60 15.25 -1.41
C LEU A 188 -17.76 16.39 -0.80
N ILE A 189 -18.37 17.33 -0.09
CA ILE A 189 -17.71 18.49 0.53
C ILE A 189 -17.83 18.45 2.05
N ASN A 190 -19.04 18.23 2.56
CA ASN A 190 -19.34 18.21 3.98
C ASN A 190 -19.31 16.77 4.48
N TRP A 191 -18.23 16.41 5.17
CA TRP A 191 -17.97 15.04 5.62
C TRP A 191 -18.29 14.83 7.10
N ARG A 192 -18.80 13.65 7.42
CA ARG A 192 -18.97 13.14 8.79
C ARG A 192 -18.09 11.93 8.96
N HIS A 193 -17.15 12.00 9.90
CA HIS A 193 -16.34 10.84 10.27
C HIS A 193 -17.19 9.81 11.02
N LEU A 194 -16.99 8.55 10.68
CA LEU A 194 -17.63 7.38 11.27
C LEU A 194 -16.55 6.52 11.96
N PRO A 195 -16.94 5.49 12.75
CA PRO A 195 -16.00 4.52 13.29
C PRO A 195 -15.14 3.87 12.21
N LEU A 196 -14.02 3.25 12.60
CA LEU A 196 -13.20 2.48 11.66
C LEU A 196 -14.04 1.35 11.05
N ALA A 197 -14.00 1.22 9.73
CA ALA A 197 -14.74 0.19 9.02
C ALA A 197 -14.03 -1.16 9.10
N MET A 198 -12.71 -1.18 8.96
CA MET A 198 -11.89 -2.39 8.95
C MET A 198 -10.62 -2.18 9.76
N VAL A 199 -10.26 -3.16 10.59
CA VAL A 199 -9.05 -3.14 11.43
C VAL A 199 -8.24 -4.41 11.22
N PRO A 200 -6.90 -4.40 11.43
CA PRO A 200 -6.10 -5.62 11.37
C PRO A 200 -6.36 -6.50 12.60
N ASP A 201 -7.13 -7.56 12.43
CA ASP A 201 -7.59 -8.43 13.53
C ASP A 201 -7.66 -9.92 13.16
N GLN A 202 -7.27 -10.29 11.94
CA GLN A 202 -7.15 -11.67 11.49
C GLN A 202 -5.73 -11.95 11.00
N TRP A 203 -5.32 -13.22 11.02
CA TRP A 203 -3.96 -13.62 10.65
C TRP A 203 -3.57 -13.16 9.23
N TYR A 204 -4.54 -13.12 8.31
CA TYR A 204 -4.33 -12.76 6.90
C TYR A 204 -4.20 -11.25 6.65
N ASP A 205 -4.50 -10.41 7.64
CA ASP A 205 -4.36 -8.95 7.56
C ASP A 205 -3.74 -8.32 8.81
N ILE A 206 -3.09 -9.12 9.65
CA ILE A 206 -2.57 -8.70 10.96
C ILE A 206 -1.51 -7.59 10.85
N ASN A 207 -0.77 -7.54 9.74
CA ASN A 207 0.20 -6.48 9.46
C ASN A 207 -0.42 -5.28 8.71
N GLY A 208 -1.69 -5.35 8.33
CA GLY A 208 -2.48 -4.22 7.83
C GLY A 208 -3.61 -4.62 6.88
N VAL A 209 -4.67 -3.81 6.90
CA VAL A 209 -5.77 -3.79 5.93
C VAL A 209 -5.46 -2.71 4.88
N TRP A 210 -4.85 -3.10 3.77
CA TRP A 210 -4.34 -2.19 2.73
C TRP A 210 -5.45 -1.81 1.74
N THR A 211 -5.10 -1.23 0.59
CA THR A 211 -6.07 -0.71 -0.39
C THR A 211 -6.98 -1.81 -0.92
N GLY A 212 -8.14 -1.37 -1.39
CA GLY A 212 -9.18 -2.22 -1.92
C GLY A 212 -10.26 -1.38 -2.57
N SER A 213 -11.24 -2.06 -3.16
CA SER A 213 -12.30 -1.46 -3.94
C SER A 213 -13.66 -2.05 -3.59
N ALA A 214 -14.69 -1.26 -3.85
CA ALA A 214 -16.07 -1.61 -3.59
C ALA A 214 -16.79 -2.00 -4.88
N THR A 215 -17.61 -3.05 -4.85
CA THR A 215 -18.49 -3.42 -5.96
C THR A 215 -19.92 -3.54 -5.47
N ILE A 216 -20.86 -2.87 -6.13
CA ILE A 216 -22.30 -3.07 -5.92
C ILE A 216 -22.77 -4.14 -6.91
N LEU A 217 -23.27 -5.25 -6.39
CA LEU A 217 -23.77 -6.37 -7.17
C LEU A 217 -25.14 -6.03 -7.79
N GLN A 218 -25.57 -6.85 -8.75
CA GLN A 218 -26.84 -6.65 -9.46
C GLN A 218 -28.07 -6.68 -8.53
N ASP A 219 -28.00 -7.39 -7.41
CA ASP A 219 -29.05 -7.45 -6.40
C ASP A 219 -28.98 -6.29 -5.37
N GLY A 220 -28.04 -5.36 -5.56
CA GLY A 220 -27.81 -4.19 -4.71
C GLY A 220 -26.95 -4.46 -3.48
N GLN A 221 -26.45 -5.69 -3.29
CA GLN A 221 -25.50 -5.98 -2.22
C GLN A 221 -24.14 -5.32 -2.51
N LEU A 222 -23.54 -4.72 -1.50
CA LEU A 222 -22.20 -4.18 -1.56
C LEU A 222 -21.19 -5.22 -1.05
N VAL A 223 -20.11 -5.41 -1.80
CA VAL A 223 -18.95 -6.21 -1.41
C VAL A 223 -17.69 -5.36 -1.48
N MET A 224 -16.71 -5.67 -0.64
CA MET A 224 -15.39 -5.03 -0.66
C MET A 224 -14.29 -6.06 -0.79
N LEU A 225 -13.44 -5.86 -1.77
CA LEU A 225 -12.18 -6.58 -1.93
C LEU A 225 -11.06 -5.69 -1.41
N TYR A 226 -10.12 -6.27 -0.66
CA TYR A 226 -8.98 -5.53 -0.14
C TYR A 226 -7.75 -6.42 -0.01
N THR A 227 -6.57 -5.81 -0.02
CA THR A 227 -5.32 -6.51 0.28
C THR A 227 -5.07 -6.55 1.78
N GLY A 228 -4.82 -7.75 2.33
CA GLY A 228 -4.28 -7.94 3.67
C GLY A 228 -2.79 -8.24 3.63
N SER A 229 -2.06 -7.76 4.63
CA SER A 229 -0.69 -8.19 4.89
C SER A 229 -0.68 -9.21 6.03
N THR A 230 -0.29 -10.45 5.68
CA THR A 230 -0.16 -11.57 6.64
C THR A 230 0.98 -11.33 7.64
N ASN A 231 1.09 -12.17 8.67
CA ASN A 231 2.21 -12.15 9.61
C ASN A 231 3.59 -12.39 8.96
N GLU A 232 3.66 -13.14 7.85
CA GLU A 232 4.87 -13.27 7.04
C GLU A 232 5.07 -12.13 6.03
N SER A 233 4.23 -11.08 6.09
CA SER A 233 4.20 -9.94 5.17
C SER A 233 3.78 -10.28 3.74
N VAL A 234 3.24 -11.47 3.49
CA VAL A 234 2.64 -11.84 2.19
C VAL A 234 1.38 -11.02 1.95
N GLN A 235 1.23 -10.48 0.75
CA GLN A 235 0.05 -9.76 0.28
C GLN A 235 -0.99 -10.76 -0.25
N VAL A 236 -2.18 -10.74 0.34
CA VAL A 236 -3.29 -11.65 -0.01
C VAL A 236 -4.57 -10.84 -0.20
N GLN A 237 -5.51 -11.32 -1.02
CA GLN A 237 -6.78 -10.61 -1.21
C GLN A 237 -7.87 -11.21 -0.33
N ASN A 238 -8.67 -10.32 0.23
CA ASN A 238 -9.67 -10.62 1.24
C ASN A 238 -10.99 -9.97 0.84
N LEU A 239 -12.08 -10.59 1.31
CA LEU A 239 -13.45 -10.16 1.08
C LEU A 239 -14.09 -9.69 2.38
N ALA A 240 -14.83 -8.59 2.30
CA ALA A 240 -15.64 -8.07 3.40
C ALA A 240 -17.00 -7.57 2.90
N PHE A 241 -17.95 -7.51 3.82
CA PHE A 241 -19.33 -7.12 3.55
C PHE A 241 -19.84 -6.19 4.66
N PRO A 242 -20.79 -5.29 4.37
CA PRO A 242 -21.58 -4.67 5.41
C PRO A 242 -22.33 -5.75 6.20
N VAL A 243 -22.35 -5.63 7.53
CA VAL A 243 -23.18 -6.49 8.39
C VAL A 243 -24.67 -6.29 8.07
N ASP A 244 -25.05 -5.06 7.73
CA ASP A 244 -26.40 -4.68 7.33
C ASP A 244 -26.35 -3.87 6.02
N GLN A 245 -26.73 -4.51 4.91
CA GLN A 245 -26.88 -3.86 3.60
C GLN A 245 -28.02 -2.83 3.58
N SER A 246 -28.92 -2.84 4.58
CA SER A 246 -29.98 -1.85 4.68
C SER A 246 -29.50 -0.53 5.28
N ASP A 247 -28.43 -0.55 6.08
CA ASP A 247 -27.85 0.62 6.72
C ASP A 247 -27.26 1.58 5.68
N PRO A 248 -27.85 2.79 5.49
CA PRO A 248 -27.34 3.75 4.53
C PRO A 248 -25.97 4.33 4.94
N LEU A 249 -25.51 4.14 6.18
CA LEU A 249 -24.22 4.61 6.65
C LEU A 249 -23.14 3.52 6.65
N LEU A 250 -23.50 2.25 6.46
CA LEU A 250 -22.57 1.12 6.37
C LEU A 250 -21.56 1.07 7.53
N ILE A 251 -22.05 1.21 8.77
CA ILE A 251 -21.19 1.40 9.94
C ILE A 251 -20.38 0.14 10.28
N ASN A 252 -21.01 -1.03 10.18
CA ASN A 252 -20.42 -2.28 10.63
C ASN A 252 -20.09 -3.18 9.43
N TRP A 253 -18.89 -3.76 9.46
CA TRP A 253 -18.38 -4.65 8.43
C TRP A 253 -18.00 -6.00 9.01
N VAL A 254 -18.15 -7.04 8.21
CA VAL A 254 -17.75 -8.41 8.53
C VAL A 254 -16.82 -8.94 7.45
N LYS A 255 -15.71 -9.54 7.87
CA LYS A 255 -14.77 -10.22 6.99
C LYS A 255 -15.28 -11.62 6.66
N TYR A 256 -15.13 -12.03 5.40
CA TYR A 256 -15.48 -13.38 5.00
C TYR A 256 -14.64 -14.42 5.78
N SER A 257 -15.30 -15.42 6.35
CA SER A 257 -14.64 -16.45 7.16
C SER A 257 -13.67 -17.33 6.37
N GLY A 258 -13.81 -17.38 5.04
CA GLY A 258 -12.92 -18.12 4.15
C GLY A 258 -11.73 -17.30 3.62
N ASN A 259 -11.49 -16.10 4.14
CA ASN A 259 -10.32 -15.31 3.77
C ASN A 259 -8.99 -16.00 4.14
N PRO A 260 -7.93 -15.79 3.34
CA PRO A 260 -7.90 -15.01 2.09
C PRO A 260 -8.53 -15.77 0.92
N ILE A 261 -9.16 -15.02 0.00
CA ILE A 261 -9.82 -15.55 -1.21
C ILE A 261 -8.85 -15.70 -2.40
N LEU A 262 -7.74 -14.96 -2.38
CA LEU A 262 -6.66 -15.07 -3.37
C LEU A 262 -5.30 -14.90 -2.69
N VAL A 263 -4.33 -15.67 -3.15
CA VAL A 263 -2.92 -15.59 -2.75
C VAL A 263 -2.06 -15.32 -4.00
N PRO A 264 -0.80 -14.84 -3.86
CA PRO A 264 0.07 -14.63 -5.00
C PRO A 264 0.17 -15.90 -5.86
N PRO A 265 -0.12 -15.84 -7.16
CA PRO A 265 -0.02 -17.01 -8.03
C PRO A 265 1.46 -17.35 -8.31
N PRO A 266 1.75 -18.57 -8.82
CA PRO A 266 3.11 -18.94 -9.19
C PRO A 266 3.76 -17.93 -10.14
N GLY A 267 4.98 -17.50 -9.82
CA GLY A 267 5.72 -16.51 -10.60
C GLY A 267 5.54 -15.06 -10.14
N ILE A 268 4.60 -14.80 -9.23
CA ILE A 268 4.42 -13.51 -8.56
C ILE A 268 5.00 -13.58 -7.15
N MET A 269 5.74 -12.54 -6.75
CA MET A 269 6.37 -12.49 -5.44
C MET A 269 5.37 -12.08 -4.35
N ASP A 270 5.64 -12.52 -3.12
CA ASP A 270 4.78 -12.28 -1.94
C ASP A 270 4.46 -10.80 -1.68
N LEU A 271 5.31 -9.90 -2.16
CA LEU A 271 5.20 -8.45 -1.98
C LEU A 271 4.76 -7.69 -3.24
N ASP A 272 4.33 -8.39 -4.28
CA ASP A 272 3.96 -7.80 -5.57
C ASP A 272 2.55 -8.23 -6.02
N PHE A 273 1.58 -8.34 -5.10
CA PHE A 273 0.21 -8.78 -5.41
C PHE A 273 -0.82 -8.01 -4.57
N ARG A 274 -1.30 -6.86 -5.06
CA ARG A 274 -2.15 -5.97 -4.26
C ARG A 274 -3.07 -5.07 -5.07
N ASP A 275 -3.98 -4.44 -4.33
CA ASP A 275 -4.91 -3.41 -4.77
C ASP A 275 -5.96 -3.94 -5.78
N PRO A 276 -6.87 -4.82 -5.35
CA PRO A 276 -7.92 -5.34 -6.22
C PRO A 276 -8.89 -4.22 -6.62
N THR A 277 -9.27 -4.20 -7.90
CA THR A 277 -10.15 -3.16 -8.45
C THR A 277 -11.62 -3.37 -8.12
N THR A 278 -12.43 -2.34 -8.39
CA THR A 278 -13.86 -2.51 -8.58
C THR A 278 -14.09 -3.56 -9.67
N ALA A 279 -15.01 -4.49 -9.44
CA ALA A 279 -15.34 -5.52 -10.41
C ALA A 279 -16.30 -4.98 -11.47
N TRP A 280 -16.27 -5.57 -12.65
CA TRP A 280 -17.26 -5.33 -13.70
C TRP A 280 -17.87 -6.64 -14.17
N LEU A 281 -19.12 -6.58 -14.61
CA LEU A 281 -19.82 -7.75 -15.11
C LEU A 281 -19.49 -7.96 -16.60
N THR A 282 -19.12 -9.18 -16.97
CA THR A 282 -18.86 -9.58 -18.35
C THR A 282 -20.15 -9.99 -19.07
N PRO A 283 -20.18 -9.97 -20.41
CA PRO A 283 -21.33 -10.43 -21.19
C PRO A 283 -21.74 -11.89 -20.91
N GLU A 284 -20.80 -12.72 -20.45
CA GLU A 284 -21.00 -14.13 -20.09
C GLU A 284 -21.61 -14.31 -18.70
N GLY A 285 -21.86 -13.22 -17.97
CA GLY A 285 -22.46 -13.24 -16.63
C GLY A 285 -21.47 -13.57 -15.51
N LYS A 286 -20.16 -13.49 -15.77
CA LYS A 286 -19.12 -13.54 -14.72
C LYS A 286 -18.78 -12.11 -14.28
N TRP A 287 -18.32 -11.96 -13.05
CA TRP A 287 -17.65 -10.74 -12.60
C TRP A 287 -16.15 -10.85 -12.87
N ARG A 288 -15.52 -9.73 -13.22
CA ARG A 288 -14.09 -9.67 -13.47
C ARG A 288 -13.46 -8.58 -12.62
N ILE A 289 -12.27 -8.88 -12.08
CA ILE A 289 -11.41 -7.93 -11.38
C ILE A 289 -10.01 -7.96 -11.98
N ILE A 290 -9.24 -6.93 -11.68
CA ILE A 290 -7.80 -6.96 -11.88
C ILE A 290 -7.03 -6.65 -10.61
N ILE A 291 -5.78 -7.09 -10.58
CA ILE A 291 -4.87 -6.88 -9.46
C ILE A 291 -3.52 -6.43 -10.03
N GLY A 292 -3.00 -5.33 -9.50
CA GLY A 292 -1.69 -4.80 -9.86
C GLY A 292 -0.56 -5.72 -9.40
N SER A 293 0.43 -5.91 -10.27
CA SER A 293 1.58 -6.76 -10.00
C SER A 293 2.79 -6.38 -10.85
N LYS A 294 3.86 -7.17 -10.76
CA LYS A 294 4.99 -7.12 -11.69
C LYS A 294 5.64 -8.48 -11.88
N ILE A 295 6.29 -8.65 -13.03
CA ILE A 295 7.27 -9.71 -13.28
C ILE A 295 8.60 -9.05 -13.61
N ASN A 296 9.60 -9.25 -12.76
CA ASN A 296 10.87 -8.51 -12.81
C ASN A 296 10.61 -6.99 -12.73
N LYS A 297 10.89 -6.26 -13.82
CA LYS A 297 10.62 -4.83 -13.98
C LYS A 297 9.40 -4.50 -14.84
N THR A 298 8.71 -5.52 -15.35
CA THR A 298 7.52 -5.34 -16.18
C THR A 298 6.32 -5.24 -15.26
N GLY A 299 5.69 -4.07 -15.22
CA GLY A 299 4.44 -3.91 -14.50
C GLY A 299 3.31 -4.57 -15.28
N ILE A 300 2.42 -5.25 -14.56
CA ILE A 300 1.34 -6.04 -15.16
C ILE A 300 0.04 -5.86 -14.39
N SER A 301 -1.06 -6.22 -15.03
CA SER A 301 -2.36 -6.32 -14.38
C SER A 301 -2.96 -7.71 -14.59
N LEU A 302 -3.00 -8.50 -13.52
CA LEU A 302 -3.54 -9.87 -13.52
C LEU A 302 -5.07 -9.82 -13.60
N VAL A 303 -5.69 -10.76 -14.31
CA VAL A 303 -7.14 -10.79 -14.54
C VAL A 303 -7.75 -12.02 -13.90
N TYR A 304 -8.83 -11.81 -13.16
CA TYR A 304 -9.57 -12.89 -12.52
C TYR A 304 -11.06 -12.78 -12.77
N ASP A 305 -11.68 -13.91 -13.09
CA ASP A 305 -13.12 -14.07 -13.15
C ASP A 305 -13.66 -14.69 -11.86
N THR A 306 -14.87 -14.34 -11.48
CA THR A 306 -15.63 -14.95 -10.38
C THR A 306 -17.12 -14.94 -10.68
N THR A 307 -17.87 -15.86 -10.08
CA THR A 307 -19.34 -15.84 -10.10
C THR A 307 -19.93 -15.58 -8.72
N ASP A 308 -19.14 -15.65 -7.65
CA ASP A 308 -19.60 -15.62 -6.26
C ASP A 308 -18.76 -14.71 -5.34
N PHE A 309 -17.72 -14.05 -5.87
CA PHE A 309 -16.73 -13.24 -5.16
C PHE A 309 -15.90 -14.00 -4.10
N LYS A 310 -16.03 -15.32 -4.04
CA LYS A 310 -15.33 -16.17 -3.07
C LYS A 310 -14.33 -17.09 -3.76
N THR A 311 -14.62 -17.47 -5.00
CA THR A 311 -13.79 -18.32 -5.85
C THR A 311 -13.42 -17.56 -7.11
N TYR A 312 -12.16 -17.66 -7.50
CA TYR A 312 -11.61 -16.90 -8.62
C TYR A 312 -10.86 -17.81 -9.58
N GLU A 313 -11.08 -17.59 -10.87
CA GLU A 313 -10.38 -18.22 -11.97
C GLU A 313 -9.46 -17.17 -12.59
N MET A 314 -8.15 -17.39 -12.55
CA MET A 314 -7.21 -16.51 -13.23
C MET A 314 -7.27 -16.78 -14.73
N LEU A 315 -7.40 -15.73 -15.54
CA LEU A 315 -7.32 -15.86 -16.99
C LEU A 315 -5.88 -16.09 -17.43
N ASP A 316 -5.73 -16.76 -18.58
CA ASP A 316 -4.44 -16.84 -19.25
C ASP A 316 -4.00 -15.44 -19.73
N GLY A 317 -2.77 -15.06 -19.41
CA GLY A 317 -2.22 -13.75 -19.77
C GLY A 317 -2.51 -12.66 -18.74
N VAL A 318 -2.53 -11.42 -19.20
CA VAL A 318 -2.68 -10.21 -18.39
C VAL A 318 -3.51 -9.19 -19.17
N LEU A 319 -4.22 -8.28 -18.48
CA LEU A 319 -5.00 -7.24 -19.14
C LEU A 319 -4.08 -6.35 -19.99
N HIS A 320 -2.95 -5.95 -19.39
CA HIS A 320 -1.90 -5.17 -20.04
C HIS A 320 -0.57 -5.34 -19.28
N ALA A 321 0.54 -5.08 -19.96
CA ALA A 321 1.88 -5.12 -19.40
C ALA A 321 2.78 -4.07 -20.06
N VAL A 322 3.62 -3.40 -19.27
CA VAL A 322 4.60 -2.44 -19.77
C VAL A 322 5.98 -2.70 -19.14
N PRO A 323 7.03 -2.93 -19.94
CA PRO A 323 8.39 -3.11 -19.44
C PRO A 323 8.93 -1.85 -18.76
N GLU A 324 9.87 -2.03 -17.82
CA GLU A 324 10.59 -0.95 -17.12
C GLU A 324 9.71 0.04 -16.34
N THR A 325 8.50 -0.35 -15.94
CA THR A 325 7.62 0.46 -15.07
C THR A 325 7.63 0.03 -13.61
N GLY A 326 8.20 -1.14 -13.30
CA GLY A 326 8.21 -1.66 -11.93
C GLY A 326 6.83 -2.12 -11.46
N MET A 327 6.56 -1.98 -10.16
CA MET A 327 5.30 -2.42 -9.55
C MET A 327 4.14 -1.50 -9.94
N TRP A 328 3.06 -2.10 -10.43
CA TRP A 328 1.78 -1.42 -10.64
C TRP A 328 0.93 -1.51 -9.37
N GLU A 329 0.70 -0.39 -8.73
CA GLU A 329 -0.20 -0.23 -7.58
C GLU A 329 -1.50 0.43 -8.02
N CYS A 330 -2.57 0.22 -7.25
CA CYS A 330 -3.85 0.90 -7.41
C CYS A 330 -4.28 1.02 -8.88
N VAL A 331 -4.19 -0.11 -9.60
CA VAL A 331 -4.67 -0.19 -10.98
C VAL A 331 -6.15 0.14 -10.97
N ASP A 332 -6.63 0.83 -11.99
CA ASP A 332 -8.06 1.08 -12.17
C ASP A 332 -8.43 0.85 -13.63
N PHE A 333 -9.65 0.38 -13.83
CA PHE A 333 -10.15 0.00 -15.14
C PHE A 333 -11.63 0.34 -15.28
N TYR A 334 -11.92 1.30 -16.16
CA TYR A 334 -13.28 1.80 -16.32
C TYR A 334 -13.56 2.30 -17.73
N PRO A 335 -14.82 2.22 -18.18
CA PRO A 335 -15.22 2.73 -19.48
C PRO A 335 -15.43 4.26 -19.46
N VAL A 336 -15.22 4.86 -20.63
CA VAL A 336 -15.54 6.26 -20.92
C VAL A 336 -16.26 6.34 -22.26
N SER A 337 -17.21 7.28 -22.34
CA SER A 337 -17.95 7.53 -23.57
C SER A 337 -17.13 8.29 -24.58
N GLU A 338 -17.22 7.92 -25.85
CA GLU A 338 -16.70 8.76 -26.94
C GLU A 338 -17.62 9.93 -27.29
N VAL A 339 -18.89 9.88 -26.87
CA VAL A 339 -19.92 10.83 -27.32
C VAL A 339 -20.63 11.57 -26.20
N GLU A 340 -20.70 10.96 -25.01
CA GLU A 340 -21.37 11.52 -23.85
C GLU A 340 -20.38 12.20 -22.91
N ASN A 341 -20.86 13.15 -22.12
CA ASN A 341 -20.06 13.89 -21.13
C ASN A 341 -20.33 13.47 -19.67
N TYR A 342 -21.05 12.35 -19.47
CA TYR A 342 -21.34 11.78 -18.15
C TYR A 342 -20.61 10.44 -17.94
N GLY A 343 -20.41 10.07 -16.68
CA GLY A 343 -19.76 8.81 -16.30
C GLY A 343 -20.58 7.57 -16.70
N MET A 344 -19.89 6.45 -16.88
CA MET A 344 -20.49 5.17 -17.23
C MET A 344 -20.35 4.18 -16.07
N ASP A 345 -21.31 3.26 -15.96
CA ASP A 345 -21.14 2.09 -15.10
C ASP A 345 -19.94 1.25 -15.57
N THR A 346 -19.19 0.67 -14.64
CA THR A 346 -17.95 -0.07 -14.91
C THR A 346 -18.15 -1.25 -15.87
N SER A 347 -19.36 -1.80 -15.96
CA SER A 347 -19.69 -2.95 -16.82
C SER A 347 -20.05 -2.58 -18.27
N ILE A 348 -20.05 -1.29 -18.62
CA ILE A 348 -20.40 -0.84 -19.97
C ILE A 348 -19.25 -1.11 -20.94
N ASN A 349 -19.54 -1.83 -22.03
CA ASN A 349 -18.63 -2.01 -23.17
C ASN A 349 -19.40 -1.87 -24.50
N GLY A 350 -18.73 -1.49 -25.59
CA GLY A 350 -19.35 -1.38 -26.91
C GLY A 350 -18.66 -0.43 -27.90
N PRO A 351 -19.26 -0.22 -29.09
CA PRO A 351 -18.61 0.47 -30.21
C PRO A 351 -18.24 1.94 -29.98
N LYS A 352 -18.89 2.64 -29.03
CA LYS A 352 -18.65 4.05 -28.70
C LYS A 352 -18.07 4.22 -27.29
N VAL A 353 -17.39 3.18 -26.81
CA VAL A 353 -16.81 3.09 -25.48
C VAL A 353 -15.32 2.85 -25.62
N LYS A 354 -14.53 3.69 -24.97
CA LYS A 354 -13.12 3.42 -24.70
C LYS A 354 -12.97 2.99 -23.25
N HIS A 355 -11.89 2.29 -22.94
CA HIS A 355 -11.55 1.92 -21.58
C HIS A 355 -10.26 2.59 -21.18
N VAL A 356 -10.26 3.15 -19.98
CA VAL A 356 -9.06 3.67 -19.32
C VAL A 356 -8.42 2.53 -18.54
N VAL A 357 -7.12 2.34 -18.74
CA VAL A 357 -6.28 1.62 -17.78
C VAL A 357 -5.45 2.67 -17.06
N LYS A 358 -5.62 2.77 -15.74
CA LYS A 358 -4.83 3.62 -14.85
C LYS A 358 -3.95 2.75 -13.96
N THR A 359 -2.77 3.22 -13.61
CA THR A 359 -1.90 2.59 -12.60
C THR A 359 -1.14 3.67 -11.82
N SER A 360 -0.87 3.41 -10.55
CA SER A 360 0.13 4.11 -9.76
C SER A 360 1.46 3.38 -9.90
N LEU A 361 2.52 4.05 -10.31
CA LEU A 361 3.85 3.44 -10.41
C LEU A 361 4.59 3.60 -9.08
N ASP A 362 4.85 2.49 -8.39
CA ASP A 362 5.52 2.46 -7.08
C ASP A 362 6.93 3.09 -7.16
N ASP A 363 7.61 2.91 -8.30
CA ASP A 363 8.99 3.33 -8.49
C ASP A 363 9.15 4.86 -8.55
N ASP A 364 8.19 5.59 -9.14
CA ASP A 364 8.26 7.05 -9.32
C ASP A 364 7.20 7.85 -8.54
N ARG A 365 6.22 7.16 -7.95
CA ARG A 365 5.13 7.74 -7.13
C ARG A 365 4.15 8.62 -7.89
N ASN A 366 3.93 8.35 -9.18
CA ASN A 366 2.92 9.04 -9.99
C ASN A 366 1.83 8.10 -10.50
N ASP A 367 0.69 8.70 -10.83
CA ASP A 367 -0.43 8.03 -11.46
C ASP A 367 -0.40 8.27 -12.97
N TYR A 368 -0.46 7.18 -13.74
CA TYR A 368 -0.51 7.21 -15.19
C TYR A 368 -1.79 6.56 -15.68
N TYR A 369 -2.32 7.02 -16.81
CA TYR A 369 -3.44 6.39 -17.47
C TYR A 369 -3.27 6.41 -18.99
N ALA A 370 -3.93 5.47 -19.64
CA ALA A 370 -4.01 5.41 -21.09
C ALA A 370 -5.39 5.00 -21.56
N LEU A 371 -5.77 5.43 -22.76
CA LEU A 371 -7.04 5.10 -23.41
C LEU A 371 -6.85 3.95 -24.40
N GLY A 372 -7.79 3.03 -24.41
CA GLY A 372 -7.74 1.85 -25.27
C GLY A 372 -9.08 1.20 -25.51
N THR A 373 -9.05 0.08 -26.22
CA THR A 373 -10.21 -0.77 -26.47
C THR A 373 -10.09 -2.07 -25.67
N TYR A 374 -11.20 -2.55 -25.15
CA TYR A 374 -11.25 -3.74 -24.32
C TYR A 374 -12.01 -4.86 -25.01
N ASP A 375 -11.32 -5.98 -25.20
CA ASP A 375 -11.91 -7.24 -25.61
C ASP A 375 -12.33 -8.02 -24.36
N SER A 376 -13.64 -8.07 -24.10
CA SER A 376 -14.17 -8.74 -22.91
C SER A 376 -14.06 -10.26 -22.95
N GLU A 377 -14.07 -10.86 -24.13
CA GLU A 377 -13.95 -12.31 -24.27
C GLU A 377 -12.51 -12.75 -24.00
N ALA A 378 -11.54 -12.04 -24.62
CA ALA A 378 -10.12 -12.33 -24.41
C ALA A 378 -9.57 -11.83 -23.06
N GLY A 379 -10.23 -10.85 -22.42
CA GLY A 379 -9.72 -10.20 -21.21
C GLY A 379 -8.49 -9.33 -21.48
N ILE A 380 -8.37 -8.78 -22.69
CA ILE A 380 -7.21 -8.01 -23.16
C ILE A 380 -7.61 -6.56 -23.41
N TRP A 381 -6.78 -5.63 -22.93
CA TRP A 381 -6.88 -4.22 -23.29
C TRP A 381 -5.77 -3.83 -24.25
N THR A 382 -6.14 -3.10 -25.31
CA THR A 382 -5.21 -2.63 -26.34
C THR A 382 -5.20 -1.10 -26.37
N LEU A 383 -3.99 -0.53 -26.24
CA LEU A 383 -3.76 0.92 -26.34
C LEU A 383 -4.30 1.47 -27.65
N THR A 384 -5.09 2.54 -27.59
CA THR A 384 -5.47 3.32 -28.77
C THR A 384 -4.41 4.39 -29.02
N ILE A 385 -3.63 4.23 -30.08
CA ILE A 385 -2.78 5.31 -30.57
C ILE A 385 -3.69 6.27 -31.34
N LEU A 386 -3.91 7.47 -30.81
CA LEU A 386 -4.57 8.54 -31.55
C LEU A 386 -3.66 8.90 -32.73
N ALA A 387 -4.11 8.58 -33.95
CA ALA A 387 -3.42 8.89 -35.20
C ALA A 387 -3.56 10.37 -35.58
#